data_AF-A0A845XD25-F1
#
_entry.id   AF-A0A845XD25-F1
#
_cell.length_a   1.000
_cell.length_b   1.000
_cell.length_c   1.000
_cell.angle_alpha   90.00
_cell.angle_beta   90.00
_cell.angle_gamma   90.00
#
_symmetry.space_group_name_H-M   'P 1'
#
loop_
_entity.id
_entity.type
_entity.pdbx_description
1 polymer ?
#
loop_
_entity_poly.entity_id
_entity_poly.type
_entity_poly.pdbx_seq_one_letter_code
_entity_poly.pdbx_strand_id
1 'polypeptide(L)'
;MSNKKSKENSGCGCANIPISVILLVLGGGYWWLNHQGGFAIISKLPQNLPIAIPQNLPIAIPGLNSTPAEPQPSAPTKPSVTTAPSFPNSPIVKPNHQPPSPTPITAQKPQKPQTAQKLKTPIVKPNHQPASPTTQTPLEKKAIRGIYISRYNVTNNASEEKIRKQVRHYHSQGINTIIHGVWGNICPMYTSEVMQKTFGYKSCPNQFRDRWLTWLIDEAHKHGMEVHAYFEKGIKIDKNSPIFDLAIERKWVVPGVDRTYPGIEHYILDVEIPEVANFFRDILVEFVQKYPKIDAVQWDDYLGYHAELPGKVNRTKKLTTFSQEMIGAMKQANPKVSFDLCHHNPYWAKKYFAADWPKWNVDRVFIQAYNDKNFTKEVDYA
;
A
#
# COMPACT_ATOMS: atom_id res chain seq x y z
N MET A 1 -10.76 25.40 87.03
CA MET A 1 -9.62 24.47 87.27
C MET A 1 -10.09 23.05 87.02
N SER A 2 -9.18 22.14 86.64
CA SER A 2 -9.42 20.70 86.31
C SER A 2 -10.34 20.44 85.09
N ASN A 3 -9.95 19.83 83.95
CA ASN A 3 -8.81 19.01 83.49
C ASN A 3 -8.93 17.46 83.64
N LYS A 4 -9.12 16.78 82.50
CA LYS A 4 -8.64 15.42 82.09
C LYS A 4 -8.96 15.27 80.59
N LYS A 5 -7.99 15.16 79.66
CA LYS A 5 -7.16 13.98 79.28
C LYS A 5 -7.98 12.76 78.82
N SER A 6 -7.66 12.03 77.74
CA SER A 6 -6.64 12.17 76.65
C SER A 6 -6.69 10.93 75.73
N LYS A 7 -6.34 11.04 74.43
CA LYS A 7 -5.51 10.03 73.72
C LYS A 7 -4.99 10.52 72.36
N GLU A 8 -3.77 10.11 72.01
CA GLU A 8 -3.02 10.47 70.81
C GLU A 8 -3.05 9.38 69.72
N ASN A 9 -2.62 9.75 68.50
CA ASN A 9 -1.64 9.07 67.61
C ASN A 9 -1.81 9.65 66.17
N SER A 10 -0.84 9.73 65.26
CA SER A 10 0.65 9.73 65.27
C SER A 10 1.10 10.07 63.83
N GLY A 11 2.15 10.87 63.61
CA GLY A 11 2.43 11.50 62.28
C GLY A 11 3.74 11.11 61.55
N CYS A 12 3.87 11.62 60.32
CA CYS A 12 5.06 11.66 59.44
C CYS A 12 4.77 12.61 58.24
N GLY A 13 5.69 13.35 57.60
CA GLY A 13 7.11 13.59 57.89
C GLY A 13 7.90 14.21 56.71
N CYS A 14 7.40 15.29 56.08
CA CYS A 14 7.94 15.81 54.80
C CYS A 14 9.23 16.64 54.94
N ALA A 15 10.20 16.42 54.05
CA ALA A 15 11.45 17.18 53.95
C ALA A 15 11.35 18.35 52.96
N ASN A 16 11.79 19.55 53.37
CA ASN A 16 11.84 20.73 52.51
C ASN A 16 13.15 20.78 51.70
N ILE A 17 13.05 20.68 50.37
CA ILE A 17 14.18 20.94 49.45
C ILE A 17 14.12 22.41 49.01
N PRO A 18 15.19 23.21 49.18
CA PRO A 18 15.18 24.61 48.78
C PRO A 18 15.14 24.79 47.25
N ILE A 19 14.34 25.76 46.80
CA ILE A 19 14.03 26.02 45.36
C ILE A 19 15.30 26.28 44.52
N SER A 20 16.37 26.81 45.13
CA SER A 20 17.66 27.04 44.48
C SER A 20 18.31 25.75 43.93
N VAL A 21 18.10 24.60 44.58
CA VAL A 21 18.61 23.30 44.12
C VAL A 21 17.83 22.80 42.90
N ILE A 22 16.51 23.04 42.88
CA ILE A 22 15.63 22.64 41.76
C ILE A 22 16.00 23.43 40.49
N LEU A 23 16.26 24.74 40.63
CA LEU A 23 16.66 25.59 39.49
C LEU A 23 18.04 25.23 38.94
N LEU A 24 18.99 24.81 39.78
CA LEU A 24 20.30 24.32 39.34
C LEU A 24 20.20 23.03 38.51
N VAL A 25 19.36 22.07 38.94
CA VAL A 25 19.13 20.81 38.21
C VAL A 25 18.46 21.06 36.86
N LEU A 26 17.45 21.93 36.81
CA LEU A 26 16.75 22.25 35.56
C LEU A 26 17.62 23.07 34.59
N GLY A 27 18.36 24.06 35.10
CA GLY A 27 19.28 24.87 34.29
C GLY A 27 20.45 24.06 33.70
N GLY A 28 21.07 23.19 34.53
CA GLY A 28 22.14 22.30 34.09
C GLY A 28 21.67 21.25 33.08
N GLY A 29 20.50 20.64 33.31
CA GLY A 29 19.92 19.67 32.39
C GLY A 29 19.56 20.26 31.01
N TYR A 30 18.99 21.47 30.99
CA TYR A 30 18.65 22.17 29.74
C TYR A 30 19.89 22.57 28.93
N TRP A 31 20.96 23.01 29.59
CA TRP A 31 22.23 23.33 28.92
C TRP A 31 22.92 22.06 28.36
N TRP A 32 22.94 20.97 29.14
CA TRP A 32 23.55 19.70 28.73
C TRP A 32 22.86 19.06 27.52
N LEU A 33 21.52 19.03 27.51
CA LEU A 33 20.73 18.48 26.40
C LEU A 33 20.89 19.24 25.08
N ASN A 34 21.28 20.51 25.13
CA ASN A 34 21.21 21.42 23.98
C ASN A 34 22.59 21.75 23.38
N HIS A 35 23.71 21.28 23.97
CA HIS A 35 25.08 21.65 23.55
C HIS A 35 26.09 20.49 23.37
N GLN A 36 25.71 19.22 23.56
CA GLN A 36 26.58 18.09 23.18
C GLN A 36 25.83 16.99 22.43
N GLY A 37 26.28 16.69 21.20
CA GLY A 37 25.85 15.50 20.46
C GLY A 37 26.43 14.24 21.11
N GLY A 38 25.58 13.36 21.64
CA GLY A 38 26.04 12.33 22.58
C GLY A 38 25.15 11.11 22.79
N PHE A 39 24.52 10.55 21.73
CA PHE A 39 23.89 9.21 21.80
C PHE A 39 24.78 8.11 21.22
N ALA A 40 26.03 8.07 21.67
CA ALA A 40 27.03 7.06 21.31
C ALA A 40 27.44 6.15 22.50
N ILE A 41 26.55 5.95 23.49
CA ILE A 41 26.82 5.13 24.69
C ILE A 41 25.62 4.22 25.05
N ILE A 42 25.08 3.46 24.08
CA ILE A 42 24.17 2.31 24.34
C ILE A 42 24.68 1.04 23.62
N SER A 43 25.89 1.06 23.03
CA SER A 43 26.49 -0.07 22.30
C SER A 43 27.40 -0.98 23.15
N LYS A 44 27.40 -0.83 24.48
CA LYS A 44 28.24 -1.63 25.41
C LYS A 44 27.51 -2.03 26.70
N LEU A 45 26.56 -2.96 26.58
CA LEU A 45 26.08 -3.78 27.69
C LEU A 45 26.10 -5.26 27.24
N PRO A 46 26.58 -6.19 28.07
CA PRO A 46 26.75 -7.59 27.66
C PRO A 46 25.41 -8.30 27.51
N GLN A 47 25.21 -8.94 26.35
CA GLN A 47 24.12 -9.88 26.13
C GLN A 47 24.39 -11.16 26.93
N ASN A 48 23.77 -11.31 28.10
CA ASN A 48 23.34 -12.59 28.71
C ASN A 48 22.76 -12.37 30.11
N LEU A 49 21.43 -12.26 30.21
CA LEU A 49 20.68 -12.51 31.44
C LEU A 49 19.25 -12.97 31.08
N PRO A 50 18.77 -14.11 31.62
CA PRO A 50 17.45 -14.62 31.29
C PRO A 50 16.37 -13.86 32.09
N ILE A 51 15.52 -13.11 31.40
CA ILE A 51 14.33 -12.50 32.00
C ILE A 51 13.14 -13.44 31.78
N ALA A 52 12.70 -14.10 32.84
CA ALA A 52 11.44 -14.84 32.84
C ALA A 52 10.27 -13.85 32.80
N ILE A 53 9.41 -13.96 31.78
CA ILE A 53 8.20 -13.14 31.65
C ILE A 53 7.04 -13.89 32.31
N PRO A 54 6.45 -13.38 33.42
CA PRO A 54 5.23 -13.96 33.97
C PRO A 54 4.05 -13.67 33.02
N GLN A 55 3.41 -14.73 32.54
CA GLN A 55 2.14 -14.61 31.81
C GLN A 55 0.98 -14.38 32.78
N ASN A 56 -0.06 -13.71 32.29
CA ASN A 56 -1.39 -13.50 32.89
C ASN A 56 -1.48 -12.61 34.16
N LEU A 57 -2.01 -11.42 33.95
CA LEU A 57 -2.74 -10.62 34.96
C LEU A 57 -4.12 -10.27 34.38
N PRO A 58 -5.23 -10.81 34.93
CA PRO A 58 -6.57 -10.51 34.42
C PRO A 58 -7.06 -9.15 34.91
N ILE A 59 -7.49 -8.28 33.98
CA ILE A 59 -8.26 -7.08 34.30
C ILE A 59 -9.72 -7.50 34.49
N ALA A 60 -10.22 -7.41 35.72
CA ALA A 60 -11.62 -7.72 36.02
C ALA A 60 -12.54 -6.59 35.58
N ILE A 61 -13.48 -6.88 34.68
CA ILE A 61 -14.63 -6.03 34.37
C ILE A 61 -15.84 -6.61 35.10
N PRO A 62 -16.54 -5.86 35.99
CA PRO A 62 -17.69 -6.38 36.70
C PRO A 62 -18.90 -6.59 35.77
N GLY A 63 -19.48 -7.80 35.79
CA GLY A 63 -20.79 -8.06 35.21
C GLY A 63 -20.79 -8.87 33.91
N LEU A 64 -20.48 -10.17 33.99
CA LEU A 64 -20.96 -11.22 33.08
C LEU A 64 -20.63 -12.59 33.69
N ASN A 65 -21.57 -13.16 34.45
CA ASN A 65 -21.46 -14.55 34.90
C ASN A 65 -21.76 -15.49 33.74
N SER A 66 -20.81 -16.34 33.36
CA SER A 66 -21.05 -17.52 32.54
C SER A 66 -20.36 -18.74 33.15
N THR A 67 -21.16 -19.77 33.44
CA THR A 67 -20.71 -21.02 34.03
C THR A 67 -19.86 -21.82 33.03
N PRO A 68 -18.73 -22.45 33.43
CA PRO A 68 -17.98 -23.32 32.55
C PRO A 68 -18.79 -24.58 32.17
N ALA A 69 -18.84 -24.91 30.88
CA ALA A 69 -19.39 -26.17 30.40
C ALA A 69 -18.32 -27.28 30.47
N GLU A 70 -18.74 -28.47 30.89
CA GLU A 70 -17.90 -29.65 31.08
C GLU A 70 -17.59 -30.35 29.72
N PRO A 71 -16.38 -30.91 29.52
CA PRO A 71 -16.01 -31.49 28.22
C PRO A 71 -16.53 -32.92 28.06
N GLN A 72 -17.42 -33.17 27.09
CA GLN A 72 -17.81 -34.52 26.69
C GLN A 72 -16.76 -35.19 25.76
N PRO A 73 -16.62 -36.54 25.78
CA PRO A 73 -15.54 -37.24 25.10
C PRO A 73 -15.86 -37.61 23.64
N SER A 74 -14.81 -37.71 22.83
CA SER A 74 -14.85 -38.12 21.42
C SER A 74 -15.30 -39.58 21.24
N ALA A 75 -16.23 -39.83 20.32
CA ALA A 75 -16.54 -41.17 19.80
C ALA A 75 -16.00 -41.35 18.36
N PRO A 76 -15.51 -42.54 17.96
CA PRO A 76 -14.82 -42.73 16.68
C PRO A 76 -15.74 -43.23 15.56
N THR A 77 -15.61 -42.67 14.36
CA THR A 77 -16.27 -43.20 13.15
C THR A 77 -15.41 -43.06 11.88
N LYS A 78 -14.90 -44.20 11.41
CA LYS A 78 -14.78 -44.51 9.96
C LYS A 78 -16.22 -44.57 9.41
N PRO A 79 -16.54 -44.13 8.17
CA PRO A 79 -15.98 -44.63 6.90
C PRO A 79 -15.74 -43.45 5.91
N SER A 80 -15.62 -43.56 4.58
CA SER A 80 -15.65 -44.66 3.60
C SER A 80 -14.75 -44.27 2.40
N VAL A 81 -14.33 -45.25 1.60
CA VAL A 81 -13.79 -44.96 0.26
C VAL A 81 -14.98 -44.71 -0.67
N THR A 82 -15.03 -43.53 -1.30
CA THR A 82 -16.03 -43.21 -2.33
C THR A 82 -15.32 -42.86 -3.63
N THR A 83 -15.78 -43.47 -4.71
CA THR A 83 -15.26 -43.33 -6.07
C THR A 83 -15.41 -41.92 -6.64
N ALA A 84 -14.44 -41.52 -7.47
CA ALA A 84 -14.46 -40.24 -8.17
C ALA A 84 -15.57 -40.17 -9.24
N PRO A 85 -16.28 -39.04 -9.40
CA PRO A 85 -17.17 -38.82 -10.53
C PRO A 85 -16.38 -38.58 -11.82
N SER A 86 -16.68 -39.33 -12.87
CA SER A 86 -16.18 -39.10 -14.23
C SER A 86 -16.87 -37.89 -14.87
N PHE A 87 -16.10 -36.95 -15.41
CA PHE A 87 -16.64 -35.86 -16.25
C PHE A 87 -17.03 -36.37 -17.65
N PRO A 88 -18.10 -35.85 -18.26
CA PRO A 88 -18.50 -36.23 -19.61
C PRO A 88 -17.56 -35.66 -20.68
N ASN A 89 -17.27 -36.47 -21.71
CA ASN A 89 -16.44 -36.09 -22.84
C ASN A 89 -17.06 -34.94 -23.66
N SER A 90 -16.23 -33.96 -24.04
CA SER A 90 -16.49 -33.03 -25.14
C SER A 90 -15.44 -33.23 -26.24
N PRO A 91 -15.79 -33.03 -27.54
CA PRO A 91 -15.03 -33.60 -28.63
C PRO A 91 -13.67 -32.93 -28.91
N ILE A 92 -12.69 -33.77 -29.24
CA ILE A 92 -11.33 -33.39 -29.65
C ILE A 92 -11.37 -32.75 -31.04
N VAL A 93 -11.01 -31.47 -31.14
CA VAL A 93 -10.66 -30.84 -32.42
C VAL A 93 -9.17 -31.09 -32.68
N LYS A 94 -8.85 -31.77 -33.78
CA LYS A 94 -7.46 -32.04 -34.20
C LYS A 94 -6.79 -30.75 -34.69
N PRO A 95 -5.48 -30.54 -34.43
CA PRO A 95 -4.73 -29.46 -35.08
C PRO A 95 -4.51 -29.81 -36.55
N ASN A 96 -4.90 -28.93 -37.47
CA ASN A 96 -4.60 -29.10 -38.89
C ASN A 96 -3.28 -28.39 -39.23
N HIS A 97 -2.23 -29.17 -39.51
CA HIS A 97 -0.96 -28.64 -39.99
C HIS A 97 -0.98 -28.53 -41.52
N GLN A 98 -0.99 -27.30 -42.06
CA GLN A 98 -0.70 -27.08 -43.47
C GLN A 98 -0.01 -25.71 -43.68
N PRO A 99 1.15 -25.66 -44.36
CA PRO A 99 1.90 -24.42 -44.53
C PRO A 99 1.37 -23.59 -45.72
N PRO A 100 1.42 -22.24 -45.64
CA PRO A 100 1.15 -21.39 -46.79
C PRO A 100 2.34 -21.34 -47.75
N SER A 101 2.08 -21.53 -49.04
CA SER A 101 3.04 -21.29 -50.14
C SER A 101 2.61 -20.07 -50.99
N PRO A 102 3.53 -19.44 -51.74
CA PRO A 102 3.45 -18.01 -52.03
C PRO A 102 2.83 -17.65 -53.39
N THR A 103 2.37 -16.40 -53.52
CA THR A 103 1.93 -15.76 -54.76
C THR A 103 2.92 -14.63 -55.15
N PRO A 104 3.14 -14.33 -56.45
CA PRO A 104 4.42 -13.74 -56.88
C PRO A 104 4.61 -12.24 -56.66
N ILE A 105 5.88 -11.85 -56.48
CA ILE A 105 6.36 -10.46 -56.58
C ILE A 105 6.83 -10.21 -58.01
N THR A 106 6.23 -9.23 -58.71
CA THR A 106 6.75 -8.72 -59.98
C THR A 106 7.83 -7.67 -59.70
N ALA A 107 9.06 -7.93 -60.15
CA ALA A 107 10.18 -6.99 -60.00
C ALA A 107 10.20 -5.94 -61.12
N GLN A 108 10.50 -4.68 -60.77
CA GLN A 108 11.04 -3.68 -61.69
C GLN A 108 12.37 -3.13 -61.15
N LYS A 109 13.34 -2.97 -62.06
CA LYS A 109 14.71 -2.50 -61.79
C LYS A 109 14.86 -1.04 -62.29
N PRO A 110 16.02 -0.34 -62.16
CA PRO A 110 16.04 0.91 -61.43
C PRO A 110 16.38 2.13 -62.32
N GLN A 111 16.05 3.33 -61.83
CA GLN A 111 16.54 4.58 -62.42
C GLN A 111 17.17 5.50 -61.36
N LYS A 112 18.23 6.19 -61.75
CA LYS A 112 19.11 7.02 -60.92
C LYS A 112 19.10 8.47 -61.48
N PRO A 113 19.73 9.47 -60.82
CA PRO A 113 18.98 10.49 -60.09
C PRO A 113 19.06 11.88 -60.75
N GLN A 114 18.12 12.78 -60.40
CA GLN A 114 18.25 14.21 -60.71
C GLN A 114 17.97 15.10 -59.50
N THR A 115 19.02 15.83 -59.11
CA THR A 115 19.12 17.21 -58.60
C THR A 115 18.07 17.79 -57.64
N ALA A 116 18.60 18.44 -56.59
CA ALA A 116 17.85 19.09 -55.53
C ALA A 116 17.17 20.41 -55.95
N GLN A 117 16.01 20.68 -55.34
CA GLN A 117 15.52 22.04 -55.11
C GLN A 117 15.21 22.26 -53.63
N LYS A 118 15.51 23.47 -53.16
CA LYS A 118 15.65 23.85 -51.76
C LYS A 118 14.39 24.56 -51.28
N LEU A 119 13.45 23.84 -50.65
CA LEU A 119 12.25 24.46 -50.07
C LEU A 119 12.49 24.82 -48.59
N LYS A 120 12.24 26.08 -48.23
CA LYS A 120 12.43 26.60 -46.86
C LYS A 120 11.25 26.19 -45.97
N THR A 121 11.53 25.53 -44.85
CA THR A 121 10.54 25.19 -43.82
C THR A 121 10.11 26.44 -43.04
N PRO A 122 8.80 26.69 -42.86
CA PRO A 122 8.33 27.62 -41.83
C PRO A 122 8.49 27.00 -40.44
N ILE A 123 9.00 27.78 -39.48
CA ILE A 123 9.07 27.37 -38.08
C ILE A 123 7.66 27.50 -37.48
N VAL A 124 6.98 26.37 -37.27
CA VAL A 124 5.70 26.33 -36.55
C VAL A 124 5.99 26.23 -35.06
N LYS A 125 5.51 27.22 -34.28
CA LYS A 125 5.60 27.23 -32.82
C LYS A 125 4.73 26.11 -32.23
N PRO A 126 5.11 25.47 -31.11
CA PRO A 126 4.25 24.48 -30.44
C PRO A 126 2.98 25.17 -29.93
N ASN A 127 1.81 24.73 -30.42
CA ASN A 127 0.53 25.22 -29.93
C ASN A 127 0.06 24.31 -28.78
N HIS A 128 0.11 24.80 -27.55
CA HIS A 128 -0.47 24.10 -26.41
C HIS A 128 -2.00 24.22 -26.44
N GLN A 129 -2.67 23.31 -27.15
CA GLN A 129 -4.09 23.05 -26.93
C GLN A 129 -4.24 21.87 -25.95
N PRO A 130 -5.01 22.02 -24.86
CA PRO A 130 -5.33 20.90 -23.99
C PRO A 130 -6.19 19.88 -24.73
N ALA A 131 -6.01 18.60 -24.43
CA ALA A 131 -6.90 17.55 -24.90
C ALA A 131 -8.34 17.81 -24.44
N SER A 132 -9.32 17.47 -25.27
CA SER A 132 -10.73 17.64 -24.95
C SER A 132 -11.09 16.87 -23.67
N PRO A 133 -11.88 17.46 -22.74
CA PRO A 133 -12.18 16.81 -21.49
C PRO A 133 -13.03 15.56 -21.71
N THR A 134 -12.51 14.41 -21.30
CA THR A 134 -13.28 13.18 -21.10
C THR A 134 -14.50 13.51 -20.22
N THR A 135 -15.69 13.07 -20.61
CA THR A 135 -16.93 13.48 -19.94
C THR A 135 -17.04 12.83 -18.55
N GLN A 136 -16.51 13.52 -17.54
CA GLN A 136 -16.61 13.14 -16.14
C GLN A 136 -18.08 13.03 -15.71
N THR A 137 -18.38 11.91 -15.06
CA THR A 137 -19.66 11.59 -14.45
C THR A 137 -20.03 12.61 -13.35
N PRO A 138 -21.32 12.73 -12.98
CA PRO A 138 -21.74 13.66 -11.92
C PRO A 138 -21.12 13.38 -10.54
N LEU A 139 -20.54 12.20 -10.30
CA LEU A 139 -19.89 11.86 -9.03
C LEU A 139 -18.49 12.51 -8.93
N GLU A 140 -17.71 12.47 -10.02
CA GLU A 140 -16.37 13.07 -10.13
C GLU A 140 -16.36 14.60 -9.94
N LYS A 141 -17.53 15.26 -9.98
CA LYS A 141 -17.69 16.70 -9.71
C LYS A 141 -17.78 17.05 -8.22
N LYS A 142 -17.86 16.08 -7.31
CA LYS A 142 -17.90 16.35 -5.87
C LYS A 142 -16.49 16.47 -5.31
N ALA A 143 -16.22 17.54 -4.56
CA ALA A 143 -14.98 17.67 -3.81
C ALA A 143 -14.80 16.48 -2.84
N ILE A 144 -13.64 15.82 -2.93
CA ILE A 144 -13.30 14.66 -2.11
C ILE A 144 -13.04 15.10 -0.68
N ARG A 145 -13.72 14.44 0.26
CA ARG A 145 -13.50 14.47 1.70
C ARG A 145 -13.20 13.04 2.11
N GLY A 146 -11.95 12.66 1.87
CA GLY A 146 -11.45 11.30 2.01
C GLY A 146 -10.98 10.99 3.44
N ILE A 147 -11.05 9.71 3.82
CA ILE A 147 -10.33 9.18 4.98
C ILE A 147 -9.48 7.97 4.58
N TYR A 148 -8.21 7.97 4.99
CA TYR A 148 -7.35 6.79 4.87
C TYR A 148 -7.61 5.83 6.02
N ILE A 149 -7.80 4.56 5.70
CA ILE A 149 -7.94 3.46 6.65
C ILE A 149 -6.81 2.47 6.41
N SER A 150 -5.97 2.29 7.43
CA SER A 150 -4.89 1.30 7.37
C SER A 150 -5.45 -0.10 7.14
N ARG A 151 -4.73 -0.91 6.36
CA ARG A 151 -4.97 -2.35 6.22
C ARG A 151 -5.21 -3.04 7.57
N TYR A 152 -4.54 -2.61 8.63
CA TYR A 152 -4.61 -3.25 9.95
C TYR A 152 -5.99 -3.16 10.62
N ASN A 153 -6.86 -2.23 10.20
CA ASN A 153 -8.18 -2.04 10.81
C ASN A 153 -9.15 -3.21 10.48
N VAL A 154 -8.93 -3.93 9.37
CA VAL A 154 -9.77 -5.08 8.95
C VAL A 154 -9.09 -6.43 9.15
N THR A 155 -7.76 -6.47 9.28
CA THR A 155 -6.98 -7.70 9.55
C THR A 155 -7.12 -8.24 10.98
N ASN A 156 -8.16 -7.83 11.70
CA ASN A 156 -8.57 -8.33 13.01
C ASN A 156 -10.02 -8.87 12.95
N ASN A 157 -10.28 -9.72 11.94
CA ASN A 157 -11.48 -10.50 11.69
C ASN A 157 -12.81 -9.73 11.81
N ALA A 158 -12.82 -8.48 11.32
CA ALA A 158 -13.95 -7.58 11.47
C ALA A 158 -15.24 -8.17 10.88
N SER A 159 -16.33 -8.13 11.66
CA SER A 159 -17.65 -8.57 11.22
C SER A 159 -18.25 -7.62 10.18
N GLU A 160 -19.19 -8.12 9.38
CA GLU A 160 -20.00 -7.30 8.47
C GLU A 160 -20.64 -6.11 9.21
N GLU A 161 -21.25 -6.35 10.37
CA GLU A 161 -21.86 -5.32 11.20
C GLU A 161 -20.85 -4.22 11.59
N LYS A 162 -19.64 -4.60 12.04
CA LYS A 162 -18.58 -3.66 12.43
C LYS A 162 -18.16 -2.79 11.24
N ILE A 163 -17.94 -3.40 10.07
CA ILE A 163 -17.56 -2.68 8.84
C ILE A 163 -18.68 -1.73 8.40
N ARG A 164 -19.92 -2.20 8.32
CA ARG A 164 -21.06 -1.35 7.92
C ARG A 164 -21.33 -0.22 8.91
N LYS A 165 -21.19 -0.47 10.21
CA LYS A 165 -21.29 0.55 11.26
C LYS A 165 -20.20 1.61 11.12
N GLN A 166 -18.97 1.21 10.80
CA GLN A 166 -17.85 2.12 10.59
C GLN A 166 -18.06 3.03 9.37
N VAL A 167 -18.59 2.50 8.26
CA VAL A 167 -18.96 3.30 7.07
C VAL A 167 -20.02 4.35 7.43
N ARG A 168 -21.11 3.93 8.08
CA ARG A 168 -22.18 4.87 8.51
C ARG A 168 -21.65 5.94 9.47
N HIS A 169 -20.71 5.59 10.34
CA HIS A 169 -20.02 6.57 11.18
C HIS A 169 -19.24 7.59 10.34
N TYR A 170 -18.39 7.17 9.40
CA TYR A 170 -17.68 8.13 8.55
C TYR A 170 -18.61 9.01 7.71
N HIS A 171 -19.67 8.43 7.13
CA HIS A 171 -20.71 9.20 6.43
C HIS A 171 -21.32 10.28 7.33
N SER A 172 -21.63 9.96 8.58
CA SER A 172 -22.17 10.93 9.55
C SER A 172 -21.22 12.10 9.87
N GLN A 173 -19.91 11.93 9.63
CA GLN A 173 -18.89 12.98 9.78
C GLN A 173 -18.65 13.77 8.48
N GLY A 174 -19.47 13.56 7.44
CA GLY A 174 -19.38 14.26 6.15
C GLY A 174 -18.32 13.70 5.18
N ILE A 175 -17.65 12.60 5.53
CA ILE A 175 -16.75 11.86 4.64
C ILE A 175 -17.55 11.30 3.47
N ASN A 176 -17.03 11.45 2.25
CA ASN A 176 -17.64 10.91 1.02
C ASN A 176 -16.74 9.93 0.27
N THR A 177 -15.51 9.70 0.74
CA THR A 177 -14.56 8.75 0.12
C THR A 177 -13.81 7.98 1.21
N ILE A 178 -13.75 6.66 1.08
CA ILE A 178 -12.94 5.79 1.95
C ILE A 178 -11.77 5.25 1.14
N ILE A 179 -10.54 5.57 1.56
CA ILE A 179 -9.30 5.05 0.98
C ILE A 179 -8.81 3.94 1.89
N HIS A 180 -9.05 2.67 1.55
CA HIS A 180 -8.77 1.54 2.44
C HIS A 180 -7.63 0.65 1.94
N GLY A 181 -6.62 0.40 2.79
CA GLY A 181 -5.56 -0.55 2.50
C GLY A 181 -6.10 -1.94 2.17
N VAL A 182 -5.88 -2.40 0.93
CA VAL A 182 -6.19 -3.76 0.43
C VAL A 182 -4.94 -4.59 0.16
N TRP A 183 -3.77 -3.95 0.18
CA TRP A 183 -2.47 -4.51 -0.17
C TRP A 183 -1.35 -3.87 0.66
N GLY A 184 -0.24 -4.58 0.78
CA GLY A 184 1.01 -4.01 1.27
C GLY A 184 2.14 -5.03 1.28
N ASN A 185 3.38 -4.62 1.04
CA ASN A 185 4.56 -5.50 1.21
C ASN A 185 4.48 -6.81 0.39
N ILE A 186 3.85 -6.75 -0.80
CA ILE A 186 3.55 -7.89 -1.70
C ILE A 186 2.61 -8.93 -1.06
N CYS A 187 1.52 -8.42 -0.47
CA CYS A 187 0.66 -9.22 0.38
C CYS A 187 -0.77 -8.62 0.36
N PRO A 188 -1.79 -9.31 -0.20
CA PRO A 188 -3.16 -8.81 -0.22
C PRO A 188 -3.91 -9.11 1.07
N MET A 189 -4.82 -8.21 1.43
CA MET A 189 -5.92 -8.45 2.38
C MET A 189 -7.13 -9.08 1.66
N TYR A 190 -6.93 -9.84 0.59
CA TYR A 190 -7.96 -10.57 -0.12
C TYR A 190 -7.37 -11.86 -0.70
N THR A 191 -8.22 -12.85 -0.97
CA THR A 191 -7.83 -14.13 -1.54
C THR A 191 -7.51 -13.97 -3.03
N SER A 192 -6.27 -14.22 -3.44
CA SER A 192 -5.74 -14.03 -4.80
C SER A 192 -5.25 -15.35 -5.42
N GLU A 193 -5.55 -15.55 -6.70
CA GLU A 193 -5.09 -16.68 -7.51
C GLU A 193 -3.72 -16.37 -8.14
N VAL A 194 -3.47 -15.11 -8.53
CA VAL A 194 -2.15 -14.62 -8.95
C VAL A 194 -1.12 -14.85 -7.85
N MET A 195 -1.43 -14.52 -6.59
CA MET A 195 -0.51 -14.82 -5.47
C MET A 195 -0.26 -16.33 -5.31
N GLN A 196 -1.30 -17.15 -5.38
CA GLN A 196 -1.18 -18.60 -5.24
C GLN A 196 -0.31 -19.22 -6.32
N LYS A 197 -0.45 -18.73 -7.56
CA LYS A 197 0.31 -19.18 -8.73
C LYS A 197 1.76 -18.73 -8.70
N THR A 198 2.03 -17.50 -8.27
CA THR A 198 3.38 -16.90 -8.32
C THR A 198 4.23 -17.24 -7.09
N PHE A 199 3.62 -17.31 -5.89
CA PHE A 199 4.36 -17.45 -4.62
C PHE A 199 3.86 -18.58 -3.70
N GLY A 200 2.85 -19.35 -4.11
CA GLY A 200 2.37 -20.49 -3.32
C GLY A 200 1.41 -20.15 -2.17
N TYR A 201 1.06 -18.88 -1.93
CA TYR A 201 0.09 -18.45 -0.92
C TYR A 201 -0.99 -17.53 -1.51
N LYS A 202 -2.23 -17.59 -1.00
CA LYS A 202 -3.36 -16.82 -1.56
C LYS A 202 -3.49 -15.39 -1.04
N SER A 203 -3.05 -15.14 0.19
CA SER A 203 -3.25 -13.87 0.88
C SER A 203 -2.23 -13.70 1.99
N CYS A 204 -2.20 -12.53 2.62
CA CYS A 204 -1.49 -12.41 3.88
C CYS A 204 -1.94 -13.44 4.92
N PRO A 205 -1.05 -13.82 5.87
CA PRO A 205 -1.40 -14.55 7.10
C PRO A 205 -2.36 -13.82 8.06
N ASN A 206 -3.08 -12.82 7.55
CA ASN A 206 -3.85 -11.85 8.30
C ASN A 206 -5.29 -12.32 8.49
N GLN A 207 -5.88 -12.00 9.64
CA GLN A 207 -7.25 -12.39 9.94
C GLN A 207 -8.24 -11.43 9.26
N PHE A 208 -8.63 -11.69 8.02
CA PHE A 208 -9.77 -11.01 7.37
C PHE A 208 -10.82 -12.03 6.94
N ARG A 209 -12.07 -11.58 6.73
CA ARG A 209 -13.16 -12.41 6.17
C ARG A 209 -13.24 -12.15 4.67
N ASP A 210 -13.33 -13.17 3.82
CA ASP A 210 -13.28 -13.01 2.35
C ASP A 210 -14.18 -11.90 1.77
N ARG A 211 -15.33 -11.65 2.39
CA ARG A 211 -16.32 -10.65 1.96
C ARG A 211 -16.14 -9.24 2.53
N TRP A 212 -15.11 -8.97 3.33
CA TRP A 212 -14.95 -7.69 4.05
C TRP A 212 -15.01 -6.47 3.12
N LEU A 213 -14.30 -6.52 1.98
CA LEU A 213 -14.25 -5.44 1.01
C LEU A 213 -15.58 -5.28 0.26
N THR A 214 -16.28 -6.39 -0.01
CA THR A 214 -17.64 -6.35 -0.57
C THR A 214 -18.60 -5.65 0.39
N TRP A 215 -18.54 -5.94 1.69
CA TRP A 215 -19.38 -5.27 2.70
C TRP A 215 -19.06 -3.77 2.83
N LEU A 216 -17.78 -3.40 2.71
CA LEU A 216 -17.33 -2.01 2.69
C LEU A 216 -17.92 -1.25 1.50
N ILE A 217 -17.72 -1.76 0.28
CA ILE A 217 -18.22 -1.17 -0.97
C ILE A 217 -19.75 -1.10 -0.95
N ASP A 218 -20.44 -2.21 -0.65
CA ASP A 218 -21.90 -2.28 -0.64
C ASP A 218 -22.54 -1.33 0.39
N GLU A 219 -21.86 -0.98 1.49
CA GLU A 219 -22.38 0.02 2.43
C GLU A 219 -22.05 1.45 1.99
N ALA A 220 -20.82 1.71 1.54
CA ALA A 220 -20.39 3.03 1.09
C ALA A 220 -21.27 3.53 -0.07
N HIS A 221 -21.53 2.65 -1.04
CA HIS A 221 -22.37 2.95 -2.21
C HIS A 221 -23.82 3.28 -1.85
N LYS A 222 -24.41 2.70 -0.78
CA LYS A 222 -25.76 3.07 -0.30
C LYS A 222 -25.85 4.52 0.18
N HIS A 223 -24.74 5.06 0.71
CA HIS A 223 -24.65 6.44 1.18
C HIS A 223 -24.05 7.38 0.11
N GLY A 224 -23.86 6.90 -1.12
CA GLY A 224 -23.26 7.68 -2.21
C GLY A 224 -21.80 8.07 -1.96
N MET A 225 -21.07 7.25 -1.19
CA MET A 225 -19.63 7.38 -0.95
C MET A 225 -18.83 6.52 -1.92
N GLU A 226 -17.63 6.98 -2.29
CA GLU A 226 -16.64 6.19 -3.04
C GLU A 226 -15.78 5.32 -2.11
N VAL A 227 -15.28 4.19 -2.63
CA VAL A 227 -14.24 3.36 -2.01
C VAL A 227 -13.05 3.23 -2.95
N HIS A 228 -11.89 3.69 -2.49
CA HIS A 228 -10.61 3.56 -3.17
C HIS A 228 -9.80 2.45 -2.52
N ALA A 229 -9.40 1.47 -3.31
CA ALA A 229 -8.56 0.37 -2.88
C ALA A 229 -7.10 0.80 -2.85
N TYR A 230 -6.56 0.95 -1.64
CA TYR A 230 -5.21 1.46 -1.42
C TYR A 230 -4.17 0.34 -1.50
N PHE A 231 -3.27 0.48 -2.47
CA PHE A 231 -2.12 -0.37 -2.72
C PHE A 231 -0.86 0.25 -2.10
N GLU A 232 -0.69 0.01 -0.80
CA GLU A 232 0.44 0.54 -0.03
C GLU A 232 1.76 -0.16 -0.41
N LYS A 233 2.87 0.56 -0.26
CA LYS A 233 4.26 0.15 -0.51
C LYS A 233 4.66 -0.07 -1.97
N GLY A 234 3.80 0.21 -2.95
CA GLY A 234 4.13 0.19 -4.38
C GLY A 234 5.06 -0.98 -4.80
N ILE A 235 6.29 -0.64 -5.19
CA ILE A 235 7.33 -1.61 -5.62
C ILE A 235 8.40 -1.91 -4.54
N LYS A 236 8.20 -1.46 -3.29
CA LYS A 236 9.15 -1.67 -2.19
C LYS A 236 8.69 -2.80 -1.25
N ILE A 237 9.65 -3.56 -0.76
CA ILE A 237 9.47 -4.58 0.28
C ILE A 237 10.38 -4.33 1.47
N ASP A 238 10.02 -4.88 2.63
CA ASP A 238 10.91 -5.01 3.79
C ASP A 238 11.17 -6.49 4.12
N LYS A 239 12.00 -6.76 5.13
CA LYS A 239 12.37 -8.12 5.57
C LYS A 239 11.18 -8.96 6.09
N ASN A 240 10.02 -8.34 6.35
CA ASN A 240 8.79 -9.04 6.75
C ASN A 240 7.86 -9.32 5.55
N SER A 241 8.29 -9.03 4.31
CA SER A 241 7.54 -9.42 3.11
C SER A 241 7.56 -10.94 2.97
N PRO A 242 6.43 -11.61 2.68
CA PRO A 242 6.43 -13.06 2.51
C PRO A 242 7.23 -13.53 1.29
N ILE A 243 7.64 -12.62 0.39
CA ILE A 243 8.51 -12.92 -0.74
C ILE A 243 9.96 -12.47 -0.56
N PHE A 244 10.36 -11.98 0.63
CA PHE A 244 11.68 -11.33 0.80
C PHE A 244 12.83 -12.24 0.37
N ASP A 245 12.92 -13.45 0.92
CA ASP A 245 13.99 -14.40 0.59
C ASP A 245 13.96 -14.80 -0.89
N LEU A 246 12.77 -15.03 -1.44
CA LEU A 246 12.56 -15.35 -2.86
C LEU A 246 13.04 -14.22 -3.79
N ALA A 247 12.77 -12.96 -3.43
CA ALA A 247 13.18 -11.79 -4.20
C ALA A 247 14.70 -11.59 -4.17
N ILE A 248 15.37 -11.95 -3.07
CA ILE A 248 16.83 -11.97 -2.97
C ILE A 248 17.42 -13.14 -3.78
N GLU A 249 16.89 -14.37 -3.63
CA GLU A 249 17.33 -15.56 -4.36
C GLU A 249 17.25 -15.36 -5.88
N ARG A 250 16.11 -14.84 -6.36
CA ARG A 250 15.87 -14.56 -7.79
C ARG A 250 16.48 -13.25 -8.28
N LYS A 251 17.20 -12.51 -7.44
CA LYS A 251 17.85 -11.23 -7.76
C LYS A 251 16.87 -10.19 -8.33
N TRP A 252 15.66 -10.16 -7.78
CA TRP A 252 14.62 -9.20 -8.18
C TRP A 252 14.78 -7.82 -7.56
N VAL A 253 15.69 -7.65 -6.60
CA VAL A 253 15.91 -6.39 -5.89
C VAL A 253 17.04 -5.60 -6.55
N VAL A 254 16.82 -4.33 -6.86
CA VAL A 254 17.88 -3.44 -7.36
C VAL A 254 18.96 -3.23 -6.29
N PRO A 255 20.25 -3.11 -6.64
CA PRO A 255 21.30 -2.87 -5.65
C PRO A 255 21.01 -1.62 -4.80
N GLY A 256 21.19 -1.74 -3.48
CA GLY A 256 20.96 -0.68 -2.51
C GLY A 256 19.82 -0.97 -1.53
N VAL A 257 19.59 -0.02 -0.64
CA VAL A 257 18.49 -0.02 0.34
C VAL A 257 18.01 1.42 0.46
N ASP A 258 16.71 1.60 0.32
CA ASP A 258 16.01 2.85 0.60
C ASP A 258 15.75 2.97 2.11
N ARG A 259 16.04 4.15 2.68
CA ARG A 259 15.89 4.49 4.09
C ARG A 259 15.17 5.83 4.29
N THR A 260 14.33 6.25 3.34
CA THR A 260 13.50 7.47 3.48
C THR A 260 12.68 7.48 4.78
N TYR A 261 12.25 6.31 5.27
CA TYR A 261 11.50 6.19 6.53
C TYR A 261 12.37 5.62 7.66
N PRO A 262 12.48 6.32 8.81
CA PRO A 262 13.24 5.82 9.96
C PRO A 262 12.76 4.45 10.45
N GLY A 263 13.71 3.58 10.79
CA GLY A 263 13.45 2.27 11.40
C GLY A 263 13.02 1.15 10.46
N ILE A 264 12.86 1.40 9.15
CA ILE A 264 12.55 0.37 8.16
C ILE A 264 13.54 0.49 6.98
N GLU A 265 14.18 -0.64 6.65
CA GLU A 265 14.97 -0.78 5.42
C GLU A 265 14.07 -1.27 4.29
N HIS A 266 13.97 -0.48 3.22
CA HIS A 266 13.18 -0.81 2.03
C HIS A 266 14.07 -1.30 0.89
N TYR A 267 13.71 -2.46 0.35
CA TYR A 267 14.34 -3.11 -0.79
C TYR A 267 13.41 -2.92 -1.99
N ILE A 268 13.94 -2.47 -3.12
CA ILE A 268 13.10 -2.03 -4.24
C ILE A 268 13.14 -3.08 -5.35
N LEU A 269 11.97 -3.58 -5.75
CA LEU A 269 11.83 -4.57 -6.81
C LEU A 269 12.12 -3.93 -8.18
N ASP A 270 12.86 -4.65 -9.02
CA ASP A 270 13.24 -4.21 -10.36
C ASP A 270 12.14 -4.53 -11.37
N VAL A 271 11.34 -3.52 -11.75
CA VAL A 271 10.28 -3.64 -12.75
C VAL A 271 10.83 -3.78 -14.17
N GLU A 272 12.15 -3.71 -14.38
CA GLU A 272 12.76 -4.09 -15.66
C GLU A 272 12.82 -5.62 -15.83
N ILE A 273 12.64 -6.40 -14.75
CA ILE A 273 12.54 -7.85 -14.80
C ILE A 273 11.10 -8.23 -15.21
N PRO A 274 10.90 -8.94 -16.34
CA PRO A 274 9.55 -9.22 -16.84
C PRO A 274 8.65 -9.96 -15.86
N GLU A 275 9.21 -10.85 -15.02
CA GLU A 275 8.42 -11.57 -14.00
C GLU A 275 7.85 -10.63 -12.93
N VAL A 276 8.63 -9.66 -12.46
CA VAL A 276 8.19 -8.62 -11.51
C VAL A 276 7.14 -7.71 -12.16
N ALA A 277 7.39 -7.24 -13.37
CA ALA A 277 6.45 -6.38 -14.10
C ALA A 277 5.11 -7.08 -14.39
N ASN A 278 5.17 -8.33 -14.88
CA ASN A 278 4.00 -9.16 -15.15
C ASN A 278 3.18 -9.38 -13.87
N PHE A 279 3.84 -9.68 -12.75
CA PHE A 279 3.18 -9.89 -11.48
C PHE A 279 2.34 -8.67 -11.04
N PHE A 280 2.91 -7.46 -11.08
CA PHE A 280 2.18 -6.23 -10.69
C PHE A 280 1.03 -5.89 -11.65
N ARG A 281 1.19 -6.15 -12.96
CA ARG A 281 0.08 -6.05 -13.92
C ARG A 281 -1.03 -7.04 -13.58
N ASP A 282 -0.68 -8.31 -13.40
CA ASP A 282 -1.64 -9.41 -13.29
C ASP A 282 -2.42 -9.33 -11.98
N ILE A 283 -1.79 -8.94 -10.86
CA ILE A 283 -2.48 -8.74 -9.58
C ILE A 283 -3.46 -7.56 -9.62
N LEU A 284 -3.13 -6.48 -10.35
CA LEU A 284 -4.00 -5.33 -10.49
C LEU A 284 -5.21 -5.64 -11.38
N VAL A 285 -4.98 -6.39 -12.48
CA VAL A 285 -6.03 -6.92 -13.36
C VAL A 285 -6.97 -7.86 -12.59
N GLU A 286 -6.44 -8.82 -11.83
CA GLU A 286 -7.24 -9.71 -10.98
C GLU A 286 -8.10 -8.89 -10.00
N PHE A 287 -7.52 -7.90 -9.34
CA PHE A 287 -8.22 -7.09 -8.35
C PHE A 287 -9.45 -6.37 -8.93
N VAL A 288 -9.31 -5.68 -10.07
CA VAL A 288 -10.43 -4.93 -10.66
C VAL A 288 -11.48 -5.81 -11.35
N GLN A 289 -11.13 -7.06 -11.69
CA GLN A 289 -12.08 -8.09 -12.12
C GLN A 289 -12.84 -8.70 -10.93
N LYS A 290 -12.14 -8.93 -9.80
CA LYS A 290 -12.71 -9.51 -8.57
C LYS A 290 -13.62 -8.53 -7.83
N TYR A 291 -13.30 -7.24 -7.87
CA TYR A 291 -14.07 -6.16 -7.24
C TYR A 291 -14.55 -5.14 -8.30
N PRO A 292 -15.46 -5.53 -9.22
CA PRO A 292 -15.82 -4.70 -10.37
C PRO A 292 -16.61 -3.43 -10.03
N LYS A 293 -17.01 -3.27 -8.77
CA LYS A 293 -17.66 -2.09 -8.18
C LYS A 293 -16.71 -1.19 -7.38
N ILE A 294 -15.41 -1.47 -7.33
CA ILE A 294 -14.47 -0.53 -6.69
C ILE A 294 -14.43 0.76 -7.51
N ASP A 295 -14.39 1.92 -6.87
CA ASP A 295 -14.44 3.20 -7.59
C ASP A 295 -13.03 3.61 -8.09
N ALA A 296 -12.01 3.32 -7.29
CA ALA A 296 -10.61 3.52 -7.67
C ALA A 296 -9.68 2.43 -7.10
N VAL A 297 -8.55 2.20 -7.76
CA VAL A 297 -7.32 1.74 -7.09
C VAL A 297 -6.44 2.96 -6.84
N GLN A 298 -5.71 2.98 -5.73
CA GLN A 298 -4.79 4.08 -5.42
C GLN A 298 -3.43 3.53 -4.99
N TRP A 299 -2.37 3.98 -5.64
CA TRP A 299 -0.98 3.64 -5.30
C TRP A 299 -0.29 4.82 -4.57
N ASP A 300 0.73 4.54 -3.75
CA ASP A 300 1.47 5.54 -2.96
C ASP A 300 2.83 5.95 -3.57
N ASP A 301 3.55 6.84 -2.86
CA ASP A 301 4.89 7.34 -3.17
C ASP A 301 5.99 6.27 -3.10
N TYR A 302 5.63 5.05 -2.74
CA TYR A 302 6.49 3.89 -2.84
C TYR A 302 6.55 3.31 -4.26
N LEU A 303 5.70 3.76 -5.19
CA LEU A 303 5.82 3.47 -6.63
C LEU A 303 6.96 4.27 -7.26
N GLY A 304 8.21 4.00 -6.84
CA GLY A 304 9.37 4.78 -7.26
C GLY A 304 10.73 4.20 -6.84
N TYR A 305 11.77 4.64 -7.56
CA TYR A 305 13.18 4.31 -7.30
C TYR A 305 13.86 5.48 -6.61
N HIS A 306 14.18 5.33 -5.32
CA HIS A 306 14.82 6.41 -4.55
C HIS A 306 16.17 6.83 -5.15
N ALA A 307 16.42 8.13 -5.26
CA ALA A 307 17.59 8.69 -5.95
C ALA A 307 18.94 8.42 -5.26
N GLU A 308 18.92 8.02 -3.98
CA GLU A 308 20.13 7.60 -3.24
C GLU A 308 20.53 6.14 -3.51
N LEU A 309 19.78 5.40 -4.34
CA LEU A 309 20.19 4.08 -4.80
C LEU A 309 21.56 4.15 -5.53
N PRO A 310 22.47 3.18 -5.27
CA PRO A 310 23.81 3.17 -5.85
C PRO A 310 23.78 3.06 -7.39
N GLY A 311 24.90 3.46 -8.00
CA GLY A 311 25.11 3.41 -9.45
C GLY A 311 24.49 4.56 -10.26
N LYS A 312 23.68 5.44 -9.65
CA LYS A 312 23.07 6.62 -10.30
C LYS A 312 22.28 6.27 -11.59
N VAL A 313 21.71 5.07 -11.65
CA VAL A 313 21.00 4.55 -12.82
C VAL A 313 19.65 5.26 -12.97
N ASN A 314 19.44 5.95 -14.09
CA ASN A 314 18.19 6.67 -14.37
C ASN A 314 17.09 5.70 -14.84
N ARG A 315 16.25 5.25 -13.91
CA ARG A 315 15.11 4.34 -14.17
C ARG A 315 13.82 5.04 -14.64
N THR A 316 13.82 6.36 -14.80
CA THR A 316 12.61 7.17 -15.05
C THR A 316 11.79 6.67 -16.25
N LYS A 317 12.45 6.38 -17.38
CA LYS A 317 11.78 5.87 -18.58
C LYS A 317 11.17 4.48 -18.35
N LYS A 318 11.88 3.61 -17.63
CA LYS A 318 11.48 2.22 -17.39
C LYS A 318 10.31 2.13 -16.43
N LEU A 319 10.37 2.87 -15.32
CA LEU A 319 9.23 3.04 -14.40
C LEU A 319 8.01 3.64 -15.13
N THR A 320 8.22 4.62 -16.02
CA THR A 320 7.13 5.20 -16.83
C THR A 320 6.46 4.17 -17.74
N THR A 321 7.23 3.38 -18.48
CA THR A 321 6.67 2.31 -19.33
C THR A 321 5.94 1.26 -18.49
N PHE A 322 6.53 0.80 -17.39
CA PHE A 322 5.90 -0.13 -16.45
C PHE A 322 4.55 0.39 -15.93
N SER A 323 4.51 1.64 -15.43
CA SER A 323 3.26 2.24 -14.94
C SER A 323 2.21 2.36 -16.04
N GLN A 324 2.59 2.80 -17.25
CA GLN A 324 1.68 2.88 -18.39
C GLN A 324 1.09 1.52 -18.78
N GLU A 325 1.90 0.46 -18.81
CA GLU A 325 1.46 -0.91 -19.14
C GLU A 325 0.55 -1.50 -18.05
N MET A 326 0.89 -1.29 -16.77
CA MET A 326 0.10 -1.72 -15.62
C MET A 326 -1.27 -1.02 -15.58
N ILE A 327 -1.29 0.31 -15.73
CA ILE A 327 -2.52 1.12 -15.76
C ILE A 327 -3.37 0.76 -16.98
N GLY A 328 -2.75 0.63 -18.16
CA GLY A 328 -3.43 0.25 -19.41
C GLY A 328 -4.12 -1.11 -19.31
N ALA A 329 -3.44 -2.12 -18.76
CA ALA A 329 -4.02 -3.45 -18.55
C ALA A 329 -5.19 -3.43 -17.56
N MET A 330 -5.07 -2.68 -16.46
CA MET A 330 -6.17 -2.49 -15.50
C MET A 330 -7.40 -1.85 -16.17
N LYS A 331 -7.20 -0.76 -16.93
CA LYS A 331 -8.29 -0.08 -17.66
C LYS A 331 -8.92 -0.97 -18.73
N GLN A 332 -8.13 -1.83 -19.38
CA GLN A 332 -8.66 -2.82 -20.34
C GLN A 332 -9.51 -3.89 -19.64
N ALA A 333 -9.14 -4.29 -18.42
CA ALA A 333 -9.89 -5.26 -17.61
C ALA A 333 -11.17 -4.66 -16.99
N ASN A 334 -11.13 -3.41 -16.52
CA ASN A 334 -12.29 -2.68 -16.03
C ASN A 334 -12.13 -1.15 -16.26
N PRO A 335 -12.71 -0.57 -17.32
CA PRO A 335 -12.52 0.84 -17.66
C PRO A 335 -13.26 1.81 -16.72
N LYS A 336 -14.11 1.30 -15.80
CA LYS A 336 -14.85 2.12 -14.83
C LYS A 336 -14.05 2.44 -13.57
N VAL A 337 -12.97 1.71 -13.32
CA VAL A 337 -12.13 1.92 -12.13
C VAL A 337 -11.12 3.03 -12.41
N SER A 338 -11.06 4.03 -11.54
CA SER A 338 -10.02 5.07 -11.57
C SER A 338 -8.67 4.48 -11.13
N PHE A 339 -7.58 4.87 -11.79
CA PHE A 339 -6.23 4.69 -11.26
C PHE A 339 -5.77 6.01 -10.65
N ASP A 340 -5.76 6.04 -9.33
CA ASP A 340 -5.34 7.17 -8.53
C ASP A 340 -3.88 7.00 -8.07
N LEU A 341 -3.18 8.11 -7.88
CA LEU A 341 -1.82 8.13 -7.36
C LEU A 341 -1.69 9.14 -6.21
N CYS A 342 -1.25 8.68 -5.03
CA CYS A 342 -0.88 9.55 -3.92
C CYS A 342 0.64 9.69 -3.88
N HIS A 343 1.18 10.84 -4.31
CA HIS A 343 2.62 11.02 -4.46
C HIS A 343 3.03 12.47 -4.12
N HIS A 344 4.32 12.71 -3.92
CA HIS A 344 4.88 14.06 -4.00
C HIS A 344 4.55 14.75 -5.36
N ASN A 345 4.64 16.07 -5.39
CA ASN A 345 4.50 16.88 -6.60
C ASN A 345 5.43 16.40 -7.74
N PRO A 346 5.12 16.74 -9.02
CA PRO A 346 5.76 16.10 -10.16
C PRO A 346 7.25 16.44 -10.29
N TYR A 347 7.71 17.55 -9.70
CA TYR A 347 9.13 17.88 -9.64
C TYR A 347 9.87 16.97 -8.66
N TRP A 348 9.39 16.82 -7.42
CA TRP A 348 10.03 15.98 -6.41
C TRP A 348 9.90 14.49 -6.72
N ALA A 349 8.74 14.03 -7.18
CA ALA A 349 8.50 12.64 -7.59
C ALA A 349 9.51 12.19 -8.64
N LYS A 350 9.68 12.98 -9.70
CA LYS A 350 10.63 12.70 -10.77
C LYS A 350 12.09 12.78 -10.30
N LYS A 351 12.42 13.79 -9.49
CA LYS A 351 13.80 14.05 -9.05
C LYS A 351 14.32 13.01 -8.06
N TYR A 352 13.50 12.61 -7.09
CA TYR A 352 13.92 11.76 -5.98
C TYR A 352 13.41 10.32 -6.04
N PHE A 353 12.42 10.01 -6.89
CA PHE A 353 11.80 8.68 -6.98
C PHE A 353 11.74 8.14 -8.42
N ALA A 354 12.38 8.83 -9.38
CA ALA A 354 12.28 8.55 -10.82
C ALA A 354 10.83 8.54 -11.37
N ALA A 355 9.88 9.09 -10.62
CA ALA A 355 8.45 9.02 -10.91
C ALA A 355 7.99 10.21 -11.77
N ASP A 356 8.12 10.08 -13.10
CA ASP A 356 7.61 11.05 -14.10
C ASP A 356 6.09 10.87 -14.32
N TRP A 357 5.33 10.85 -13.22
CA TRP A 357 3.91 10.48 -13.19
C TRP A 357 2.97 11.29 -14.09
N PRO A 358 3.24 12.54 -14.50
CA PRO A 358 2.42 13.24 -15.50
C PRO A 358 2.37 12.53 -16.87
N LYS A 359 3.18 11.49 -17.08
CA LYS A 359 3.18 10.65 -18.30
C LYS A 359 2.53 9.29 -18.10
N TRP A 360 2.08 8.94 -16.90
CA TRP A 360 1.62 7.59 -16.59
C TRP A 360 0.16 7.32 -16.99
N ASN A 361 -0.57 8.36 -17.39
CA ASN A 361 -2.01 8.31 -17.67
C ASN A 361 -2.84 7.89 -16.44
N VAL A 362 -2.45 8.38 -15.27
CA VAL A 362 -3.26 8.35 -14.05
C VAL A 362 -4.49 9.25 -14.21
N ASP A 363 -5.62 8.87 -13.62
CA ASP A 363 -6.87 9.65 -13.72
C ASP A 363 -6.92 10.79 -12.69
N ARG A 364 -6.35 10.55 -11.49
CA ARG A 364 -6.37 11.49 -10.36
C ARG A 364 -5.09 11.38 -9.54
N VAL A 365 -4.63 12.51 -9.01
CA VAL A 365 -3.42 12.57 -8.17
C VAL A 365 -3.75 13.27 -6.84
N PHE A 366 -3.18 12.75 -5.76
CA PHE A 366 -3.24 13.34 -4.42
C PHE A 366 -1.83 13.79 -4.03
N ILE A 367 -1.62 15.09 -3.89
CA ILE A 367 -0.31 15.64 -3.52
C ILE A 367 -0.09 15.55 -2.01
N GLN A 368 1.03 14.96 -1.62
CA GLN A 368 1.40 14.75 -0.21
C GLN A 368 1.92 16.02 0.47
N ALA A 369 1.03 16.97 0.74
CA ALA A 369 1.34 18.24 1.40
C ALA A 369 1.35 18.13 2.95
N TYR A 370 2.23 17.29 3.51
CA TYR A 370 2.26 16.97 4.96
C TYR A 370 3.09 17.93 5.84
N ASN A 371 3.60 19.03 5.30
CA ASN A 371 4.49 19.95 6.02
C ASN A 371 4.03 21.39 5.85
N ASP A 372 3.52 21.99 6.94
CA ASP A 372 3.03 23.37 7.02
C ASP A 372 3.98 24.40 6.39
N LYS A 373 5.30 24.21 6.54
CA LYS A 373 6.31 25.14 5.99
C LYS A 373 6.32 25.21 4.46
N ASN A 374 5.90 24.14 3.80
CA ASN A 374 5.85 24.04 2.34
C ASN A 374 4.41 23.99 1.80
N PHE A 375 3.39 23.84 2.66
CA PHE A 375 2.00 23.58 2.28
C PHE A 375 1.50 24.49 1.14
N THR A 376 1.65 25.81 1.26
CA THR A 376 1.22 26.76 0.21
C THR A 376 1.83 26.47 -1.17
N LYS A 377 3.08 26.01 -1.24
CA LYS A 377 3.77 25.68 -2.50
C LYS A 377 3.45 24.28 -3.03
N GLU A 378 3.06 23.36 -2.16
CA GLU A 378 2.64 22.00 -2.55
C GLU A 378 1.18 22.00 -3.03
N VAL A 379 0.33 22.89 -2.51
CA VAL A 379 -1.07 23.07 -2.95
C VAL A 379 -1.18 23.61 -4.37
N ASP A 380 -0.18 24.33 -4.89
CA ASP A 380 -0.12 24.75 -6.30
C ASP A 380 -0.11 23.59 -7.32
N TYR A 381 0.06 22.34 -6.85
CA TYR A 381 0.07 21.12 -7.66
C TYR A 381 -1.15 20.21 -7.43
N ALA A 382 -2.08 20.59 -6.55
CA ALA A 382 -3.20 19.75 -6.06
C ALA A 382 -4.51 19.92 -6.84
#